data_AF-A0AAN6TM56-F1
#
_entry.id   AF-A0AAN6TM56-F1
#
_cell.length_a   1.000
_cell.length_b   1.000
_cell.length_c   1.000
_cell.angle_alpha   90.00
_cell.angle_beta   90.00
_cell.angle_gamma   90.00
#
_symmetry.space_group_name_H-M   'P 1'
#
loop_
_entity.id
_entity.type
_entity.pdbx_description
1 polymer ?
#
loop_
_entity_poly.entity_id
_entity_poly.type
_entity_poly.pdbx_seq_one_letter_code
_entity_poly.pdbx_strand_id
1 'polypeptide(L)'
;MPSSCKEIRAALAQCLQESECVLVQRHTAAECLREPLVSTLPLKCQQLKKGFGECRRGMIDMRKRFRGNQPIAFRQLEQTDTTGEGYQLYAGKSAFAGTRGETDGNNKDPKDWREVENEKYRAATAAATGNASNRS
;
A
#
# COMPACT_ATOMS: atom_id res chain seq x y z
N MET A 1 26.46 1.61 8.87
CA MET A 1 25.16 0.99 9.24
C MET A 1 24.25 2.08 9.76
N PRO A 2 23.11 2.38 9.14
CA PRO A 2 22.36 3.58 9.47
C PRO A 2 21.89 3.48 10.92
N SER A 3 22.27 4.48 11.70
CA SER A 3 22.02 4.61 13.14
C SER A 3 20.54 4.82 13.43
N SER A 4 19.80 3.73 13.29
CA SER A 4 18.55 3.33 13.91
C SER A 4 17.38 4.33 14.00
N CYS A 5 17.53 5.55 14.53
CA CYS A 5 16.54 6.66 14.52
C CYS A 5 17.17 8.06 14.69
N LYS A 6 18.49 8.20 14.54
CA LYS A 6 19.23 9.41 14.91
C LYS A 6 18.82 10.64 14.09
N GLU A 7 18.69 10.46 12.78
CA GLU A 7 18.29 11.54 11.85
C GLU A 7 16.89 12.05 12.12
N ILE A 8 15.92 11.15 12.35
CA ILE A 8 14.54 11.53 12.67
C ILE A 8 14.48 12.25 14.03
N ARG A 9 15.30 11.82 15.00
CA ARG A 9 15.40 12.51 16.29
C ARG A 9 15.97 13.92 16.13
N ALA A 10 17.00 14.09 15.31
CA ALA A 10 17.60 15.40 15.04
C ALA A 10 16.60 16.34 14.34
N ALA A 11 15.91 15.84 13.30
CA ALA A 11 14.86 16.59 12.61
C ALA A 11 13.70 16.98 13.54
N LEU A 12 13.29 16.08 14.44
CA LEU A 12 12.26 16.37 15.43
C LEU A 12 12.71 17.43 16.43
N ALA A 13 13.96 17.35 16.91
CA ALA A 13 14.51 18.35 17.82
C ALA A 13 14.55 19.74 17.17
N GLN A 14 14.99 19.82 15.91
CA GLN A 14 14.98 21.07 15.15
C GLN A 14 13.55 21.62 14.97
N CYS A 15 12.59 20.75 14.64
CA CYS A 15 11.18 21.16 14.50
C CYS A 15 10.63 21.73 15.82
N LEU A 16 10.97 21.13 16.96
CA LEU A 16 10.52 21.63 18.26
C LEU A 16 11.19 22.96 18.63
N GLN A 17 12.46 23.17 18.26
CA GLN A 17 13.15 24.45 18.47
C GLN A 17 12.54 25.59 17.66
N GLU A 18 11.99 25.30 16.47
CA GLU A 18 11.29 26.28 15.62
C GLU A 18 9.82 26.48 16.04
N SER A 19 9.27 25.61 16.89
CA SER A 19 7.85 25.63 17.25
C SER A 19 7.52 26.61 18.37
N GLU A 20 6.31 27.17 18.30
CA GLU A 20 5.78 28.13 19.29
C GLU A 20 5.70 27.55 20.71
N CYS A 21 5.49 26.23 20.84
CA CYS A 21 5.41 25.56 22.15
C CYS A 21 6.70 25.72 22.96
N VAL A 22 7.87 25.69 22.30
CA VAL A 22 9.17 25.85 22.97
C VAL A 22 9.63 27.30 22.97
N LEU A 23 9.45 28.02 21.86
CA LEU A 23 9.92 29.40 21.71
C LEU A 23 9.08 30.41 22.52
N VAL A 24 7.76 30.32 22.43
CA VAL A 24 6.82 31.28 23.01
C VAL A 24 6.36 30.82 24.38
N GLN A 25 5.85 29.59 24.47
CA GLN A 25 5.25 29.06 25.70
C GLN A 25 6.29 28.50 26.69
N ARG A 26 7.55 28.34 26.26
CA ARG A 26 8.69 27.88 27.08
C ARG A 26 8.48 26.51 27.74
N HIS A 27 7.63 25.68 27.15
CA HIS A 27 7.47 24.30 27.59
C HIS A 27 8.70 23.46 27.27
N THR A 28 8.90 22.40 28.05
CA THR A 28 9.93 21.43 27.72
C THR A 28 9.55 20.67 26.45
N ALA A 29 10.55 20.28 25.65
CA ALA A 29 10.31 19.48 24.43
C ALA A 29 9.49 18.20 24.71
N ALA A 30 9.61 17.62 25.91
CA ALA A 30 8.84 16.46 26.33
C ALA A 30 7.37 16.79 26.65
N GLU A 31 7.08 17.97 27.22
CA GLU A 31 5.71 18.46 27.45
C GLU A 31 5.00 18.75 26.13
N CYS A 32 5.68 19.38 25.17
CA CYS A 32 5.12 19.66 23.86
C CYS A 32 4.70 18.37 23.11
N LEU A 33 5.34 17.23 23.38
CA LEU A 33 5.00 15.95 22.75
C LEU A 33 3.87 15.18 23.44
N ARG A 34 3.33 15.68 24.57
CA ARG A 34 2.18 15.09 25.28
C ARG A 34 0.88 15.82 24.94
N GLU A 35 -0.23 15.11 25.05
CA GLU A 35 -1.55 15.73 24.97
C GLU A 35 -1.76 16.65 26.19
N PRO A 36 -2.39 17.83 26.03
CA PRO A 36 -3.09 18.34 24.84
C PRO A 36 -2.24 19.18 23.86
N LEU A 37 -0.99 19.51 24.19
CA LEU A 37 -0.17 20.47 23.42
C LEU A 37 0.29 19.93 22.05
N VAL A 38 0.22 18.62 21.84
CA VAL A 38 0.54 17.99 20.55
C VAL A 38 -0.32 18.50 19.40
N SER A 39 -1.60 18.82 19.67
CA SER A 39 -2.53 19.26 18.62
C SER A 39 -2.26 20.68 18.14
N THR A 40 -1.65 21.52 18.97
CA THR A 40 -1.31 22.91 18.64
C THR A 40 0.01 23.02 17.87
N LEU A 41 0.83 21.96 17.86
CA LEU A 41 2.08 21.91 17.11
C LEU A 41 1.85 21.87 15.59
N PRO A 42 2.77 22.44 14.79
CA PRO A 42 2.71 22.36 13.33
C PRO A 42 2.66 20.92 12.81
N LEU A 43 1.96 20.71 11.69
CA LEU A 43 1.79 19.39 11.05
C LEU A 43 3.12 18.68 10.79
N LYS A 44 4.18 19.43 10.44
CA LYS A 44 5.54 18.90 10.24
C LYS A 44 6.07 18.20 11.51
N CYS A 45 5.90 18.82 12.68
CA CYS A 45 6.36 18.23 13.95
C CYS A 45 5.49 17.04 14.36
N GLN A 46 4.19 17.08 14.08
CA GLN A 46 3.28 15.95 14.33
C GLN A 46 3.65 14.73 13.46
N GLN A 47 4.00 14.95 12.19
CA GLN A 47 4.49 13.89 11.29
C GLN A 47 5.81 13.30 11.79
N LEU A 48 6.77 14.14 12.19
CA LEU A 48 8.04 13.69 12.75
C LEU A 48 7.86 12.90 14.05
N LYS A 49 6.91 13.29 14.91
CA LYS A 49 6.54 12.53 16.13
C LYS A 49 6.05 11.14 15.77
N LYS A 50 5.15 11.01 14.79
CA LYS A 50 4.65 9.71 14.31
C LYS A 50 5.79 8.85 13.75
N GLY A 51 6.60 9.41 12.85
CA GLY A 51 7.76 8.72 12.27
C GLY A 51 8.80 8.28 13.31
N PHE A 52 9.06 9.10 14.33
CA PHE A 52 9.96 8.73 15.43
C PHE A 52 9.40 7.58 16.27
N GLY A 53 8.09 7.58 16.56
CA GLY A 53 7.42 6.50 17.28
C GLY A 53 7.49 5.17 16.53
N GLU A 54 7.25 5.20 15.22
CA GLU A 54 7.35 4.02 14.35
C GLU A 54 8.78 3.52 14.22
N CYS A 55 9.72 4.45 14.05
CA CYS A 55 11.13 4.16 14.01
C CYS A 55 11.57 3.42 15.29
N ARG A 56 11.17 3.91 16.46
CA ARG A 56 11.51 3.28 17.74
C ARG A 56 10.81 1.93 17.93
N ARG A 57 9.56 1.79 17.46
CA ARG A 57 8.83 0.51 17.45
C ARG A 57 9.55 -0.54 16.58
N GLY A 58 10.03 -0.16 15.40
CA GLY A 58 10.79 -1.05 14.51
C GLY A 58 12.14 -1.48 15.07
N MET A 59 12.78 -0.65 15.89
CA MET A 59 13.97 -1.06 16.65
C MET A 59 13.67 -2.08 17.75
N ILE A 60 12.50 -2.00 18.38
CA ILE A 60 12.13 -2.89 19.49
C ILE A 60 11.64 -4.24 18.94
N ASP A 61 10.89 -4.21 17.84
CA ASP A 61 10.30 -5.40 17.19
C ASP A 61 11.35 -6.30 16.54
N MET A 62 11.51 -7.52 17.08
CA MET A 62 12.47 -8.52 16.59
C MET A 62 12.23 -8.92 15.12
N ARG A 63 10.98 -8.90 14.62
CA ARG A 63 10.70 -9.22 13.21
C ARG A 63 11.24 -8.16 12.25
N LYS A 64 11.32 -6.91 12.69
CA LYS A 64 11.75 -5.76 11.87
C LYS A 64 13.25 -5.48 11.95
N ARG A 65 13.94 -6.01 12.97
CA ARG A 65 15.41 -5.88 13.12
C ARG A 65 16.19 -6.52 11.97
N PHE A 66 15.73 -7.66 11.45
CA PHE A 66 16.44 -8.40 10.38
C PHE A 66 16.27 -7.82 8.98
N ARG A 67 15.11 -7.22 8.69
CA ARG A 67 14.81 -6.61 7.38
C ARG A 67 15.20 -5.13 7.29
N GLY A 68 15.71 -4.58 8.39
CA GLY A 68 15.97 -3.15 8.52
C GLY A 68 14.69 -2.37 8.81
N ASN A 69 14.83 -1.27 9.55
CA ASN A 69 13.74 -0.33 9.73
C ASN A 69 13.48 0.34 8.37
N GLN A 70 12.29 0.13 7.80
CA GLN A 70 11.94 0.73 6.51
C GLN A 70 12.05 2.27 6.62
N PRO A 71 12.78 2.93 5.72
CA PRO A 71 12.82 4.39 5.73
C PRO A 71 11.40 4.92 5.49
N ILE A 72 11.09 6.08 6.06
CA ILE A 72 9.74 6.69 5.99
C ILE A 72 9.29 6.85 4.52
N ALA A 73 10.23 7.05 3.58
CA ALA A 73 9.97 7.08 2.15
C ALA A 73 9.38 5.77 1.59
N PHE A 74 9.78 4.60 2.11
CA PHE A 74 9.21 3.31 1.70
C PHE A 74 7.78 3.09 2.23
N ARG A 75 7.40 3.77 3.32
CA ARG A 75 6.05 3.71 3.89
C ARG A 75 5.03 4.46 3.03
N GLN A 76 5.44 5.57 2.40
CA GLN A 76 4.62 6.21 1.37
C GLN A 76 4.38 5.23 0.22
N LEU A 77 5.40 4.47 -0.16
CA LEU A 77 5.30 3.39 -1.16
C LEU A 77 4.29 2.29 -0.77
N GLU A 78 4.35 1.77 0.46
CA GLU A 78 3.38 0.76 0.94
C GLU A 78 1.93 1.30 0.97
N GLN A 79 1.75 2.58 1.35
CA GLN A 79 0.43 3.21 1.28
C GLN A 79 -0.08 3.28 -0.16
N THR A 80 0.78 3.69 -1.10
CA THR A 80 0.43 3.71 -2.53
C THR A 80 0.20 2.32 -3.14
N ASP A 81 0.86 1.27 -2.61
CA ASP A 81 0.60 -0.12 -3.00
C ASP A 81 -0.79 -0.59 -2.54
N THR A 82 -1.27 -0.11 -1.39
CA THR A 82 -2.60 -0.45 -0.87
C THR A 82 -3.74 0.41 -1.43
N THR A 83 -3.48 1.67 -1.74
CA THR A 83 -4.49 2.59 -2.30
C THR A 83 -4.51 2.57 -3.84
N GLY A 84 -3.51 1.96 -4.49
CA GLY A 84 -3.37 1.94 -5.94
C GLY A 84 -3.01 3.31 -6.55
N GLU A 85 -2.89 4.35 -5.72
CA GLU A 85 -2.59 5.70 -6.15
C GLU A 85 -1.08 5.89 -6.29
N GLY A 86 -0.57 5.71 -7.51
CA GLY A 86 0.65 6.39 -7.94
C GLY A 86 1.98 5.73 -7.63
N TYR A 87 2.17 4.46 -8.00
CA TYR A 87 3.53 3.90 -8.10
C TYR A 87 3.89 3.39 -9.50
N GLN A 88 5.06 3.84 -9.98
CA GLN A 88 5.71 3.43 -11.23
C GLN A 88 6.95 2.60 -10.91
N LEU A 89 6.87 1.27 -11.07
CA LEU A 89 8.06 0.40 -11.17
C LEU A 89 8.42 0.27 -12.65
N TYR A 90 9.24 1.21 -13.12
CA TYR A 90 9.84 1.25 -14.46
C TYR A 90 8.84 1.40 -15.62
N ALA A 91 8.99 2.49 -16.40
CA ALA A 91 8.22 2.82 -17.60
C ALA A 91 6.76 3.33 -17.42
N GLY A 92 6.46 4.05 -16.34
CA GLY A 92 5.41 5.07 -16.41
C GLY A 92 3.95 4.60 -16.30
N LYS A 93 3.69 3.30 -16.19
CA LYS A 93 2.33 2.73 -16.15
C LYS A 93 2.15 1.90 -14.89
N SER A 94 1.04 2.08 -14.17
CA SER A 94 0.75 1.29 -12.96
C SER A 94 0.54 -0.18 -13.34
N ALA A 95 0.97 -1.10 -12.47
CA ALA A 95 0.81 -2.54 -12.68
C ALA A 95 -0.66 -2.95 -12.91
N PHE A 96 -1.60 -2.13 -12.42
CA PHE A 96 -3.04 -2.34 -12.53
C PHE A 96 -3.71 -1.58 -13.69
N ALA A 97 -3.01 -0.66 -14.38
CA ALA A 97 -3.58 0.07 -15.52
C ALA A 97 -3.71 -0.78 -16.80
N GLY A 98 -3.22 -2.02 -16.80
CA GLY A 98 -3.09 -2.84 -18.01
C GLY A 98 -4.00 -4.06 -18.12
N THR A 99 -4.70 -4.48 -17.06
CA THR A 99 -5.35 -5.81 -17.04
C THR A 99 -6.81 -5.72 -16.66
N ARG A 100 -7.66 -5.70 -17.70
CA ARG A 100 -9.14 -5.73 -17.68
C ARG A 100 -9.75 -4.56 -16.91
N GLY A 101 -10.65 -3.81 -17.56
CA GLY A 101 -11.33 -2.67 -16.96
C GLY A 101 -12.06 -3.00 -15.65
N GLU A 102 -12.59 -1.96 -15.00
CA GLU A 102 -13.35 -2.01 -13.74
C GLU A 102 -14.25 -3.25 -13.67
N THR A 103 -13.99 -4.14 -12.71
CA THR A 103 -14.81 -5.34 -12.54
C THR A 103 -15.87 -5.11 -11.47
N ASP A 104 -17.13 -4.90 -11.87
CA ASP A 104 -18.30 -4.74 -10.99
C ASP A 104 -18.71 -6.03 -10.23
N GLY A 105 -17.81 -7.01 -10.09
CA GLY A 105 -18.08 -8.30 -9.43
C GLY A 105 -19.08 -9.22 -10.13
N ASN A 106 -19.67 -8.78 -11.25
CA ASN A 106 -20.72 -9.50 -11.99
C ASN A 106 -20.32 -9.91 -13.41
N ASN A 107 -19.02 -9.81 -13.73
CA ASN A 107 -18.51 -10.20 -15.05
C ASN A 107 -18.50 -11.72 -15.19
N LYS A 108 -19.06 -12.23 -16.28
CA LYS A 108 -18.94 -13.67 -16.60
C LYS A 108 -17.49 -13.97 -16.94
N ASP A 109 -16.93 -14.99 -16.29
CA ASP A 109 -15.60 -15.48 -16.57
C ASP A 109 -15.45 -15.84 -18.06
N PRO A 110 -14.27 -15.63 -18.67
CA PRO A 110 -14.02 -16.07 -20.03
C PRO A 110 -14.23 -17.58 -20.13
N LYS A 111 -15.06 -18.00 -21.11
CA LYS A 111 -15.38 -19.41 -21.35
C LYS A 111 -14.10 -20.20 -21.66
N ASP A 112 -13.87 -21.30 -20.94
CA ASP A 112 -12.70 -22.19 -21.17
C ASP A 112 -12.79 -22.82 -22.58
N TRP A 113 -11.67 -22.86 -23.29
CA TRP A 113 -11.56 -23.43 -24.63
C TRP A 113 -12.02 -24.89 -24.68
N ARG A 114 -11.79 -25.65 -23.60
CA ARG A 114 -12.24 -27.05 -23.46
C ARG A 114 -13.76 -27.19 -23.45
N GLU A 115 -14.47 -26.23 -22.85
CA GLU A 115 -15.93 -26.24 -22.86
C GLU A 115 -16.48 -25.97 -24.25
N VAL A 116 -15.86 -25.02 -24.97
CA VAL A 116 -16.22 -24.70 -26.36
C VAL A 116 -15.97 -25.88 -27.29
N GLU A 117 -14.85 -26.59 -27.15
CA GLU A 117 -14.58 -27.80 -27.93
C GLU A 117 -15.53 -28.95 -27.61
N ASN A 118 -15.83 -29.19 -26.33
CA ASN A 118 -16.80 -30.21 -25.94
C ASN A 118 -18.21 -29.89 -26.45
N GLU A 119 -18.64 -28.63 -26.40
CA GLU A 119 -19.93 -28.19 -26.97
C GLU A 119 -19.98 -28.43 -28.49
N LYS A 120 -18.90 -28.11 -29.21
CA LYS A 120 -18.77 -28.40 -30.65
C LYS A 120 -18.81 -29.90 -30.95
N TYR A 121 -18.10 -30.71 -30.16
CA TYR A 121 -18.11 -32.17 -30.31
C TYR A 121 -19.51 -32.75 -30.09
N ARG A 122 -20.20 -32.32 -29.04
CA ARG A 122 -21.58 -32.74 -28.76
C ARG A 122 -22.54 -32.32 -29.89
N ALA A 123 -22.42 -31.11 -30.42
CA ALA A 123 -23.21 -30.65 -31.55
C ALA A 123 -22.95 -31.48 -32.82
N ALA A 124 -21.68 -31.82 -33.11
CA ALA A 124 -21.32 -32.67 -34.24
C ALA A 124 -21.88 -34.09 -34.09
N THR A 125 -21.80 -34.69 -32.90
CA THR A 125 -22.36 -36.03 -32.64
C THR A 125 -23.89 -36.05 -32.75
N ALA A 126 -24.57 -35.01 -32.25
CA ALA A 126 -26.03 -34.91 -32.34
C ALA A 126 -26.51 -34.74 -33.79
N ALA A 127 -25.79 -33.96 -34.61
CA ALA A 127 -26.06 -33.82 -36.03
C ALA A 127 -25.84 -35.13 -36.80
N ALA A 128 -24.80 -35.90 -36.43
CA ALA A 128 -24.56 -37.22 -37.01
C ALA A 128 -25.66 -38.23 -36.66
N THR A 129 -26.13 -38.24 -35.40
CA THR A 129 -27.23 -39.14 -34.96
C THR A 129 -28.57 -38.75 -35.58
N GLY A 130 -28.86 -37.45 -35.73
CA GLY A 130 -30.09 -36.96 -36.36
C GLY A 130 -30.17 -37.25 -37.87
N ASN A 131 -29.02 -37.23 -38.57
CA ASN A 131 -28.94 -37.63 -39.98
C ASN A 131 -29.05 -39.15 -40.17
N ALA A 132 -28.63 -39.96 -39.20
CA ALA A 132 -28.80 -41.42 -39.24
C ALA A 132 -30.28 -41.82 -39.08
N SER A 133 -31.05 -41.11 -38.25
CA SER A 133 -32.50 -41.34 -38.10
C SER A 133 -33.35 -40.91 -39.30
N ASN A 134 -32.88 -39.96 -40.12
CA ASN A 134 -33.58 -39.48 -41.33
C ASN A 134 -33.23 -40.27 -42.61
N ARG A 135 -32.34 -41.26 -42.53
CA ARG A 135 -31.92 -42.14 -43.65
C ARG A 135 -32.51 -43.56 -43.58
N SER A 136 -33.42 -43.82 -42.64
CA SER A 136 -34.18 -45.08 -42.53
C SER A 136 -35.61 -44.90 -43.05
#